data_AF-M0IIX1-F1
#
_entry.id   AF-M0IIX1-F1
#
_cell.length_a   1.000
_cell.length_b   1.000
_cell.length_c   1.000
_cell.angle_alpha   90.00
_cell.angle_beta   90.00
_cell.angle_gamma   90.00
#
_symmetry.space_group_name_H-M   'P 1'
#
loop_
_entity.id
_entity.type
_entity.pdbx_description
1 polymer ?
#
loop_
_entity_poly.entity_id
_entity_poly.type
_entity_poly.pdbx_seq_one_letter_code
_entity_poly.pdbx_strand_id
1 'polypeptide(L)'
;MTDLVFDVTVCLLLVSASIGLVVTADAGADTGLGGDAAVDADGVASSLATGTATVNYSLAPGVDAADPSLLDADGVDPRELERTAHGSLAGLLARAALGAVTVDGARVTRARDDFRKRTAARVASELPTRGVSVAVSWTP
;
A
#
# COMPACT_ATOMS: atom_id res chain seq x y z
N MET A 1 -41.70 4.71 -0.37
CA MET A 1 -40.96 3.59 0.26
C MET A 1 -40.37 2.61 -0.75
N THR A 2 -40.82 2.61 -2.01
CA THR A 2 -40.31 1.74 -3.09
C THR A 2 -38.97 2.18 -3.67
N ASP A 3 -38.67 3.48 -3.66
CA ASP A 3 -37.46 4.05 -4.28
C ASP A 3 -36.17 3.57 -3.60
N LEU A 4 -36.13 3.58 -2.27
CA LEU A 4 -34.99 3.07 -1.49
C LEU A 4 -34.82 1.55 -1.63
N VAL A 5 -35.91 0.79 -1.67
CA VAL A 5 -35.86 -0.67 -1.83
C VAL A 5 -35.35 -1.02 -3.23
N PHE A 6 -35.74 -0.25 -4.25
CA PHE A 6 -35.24 -0.43 -5.61
C PHE A 6 -33.76 -0.06 -5.71
N ASP A 7 -33.33 1.08 -5.15
CA ASP A 7 -31.93 1.50 -5.19
C ASP A 7 -31.01 0.51 -4.46
N VAL A 8 -31.44 0.03 -3.28
CA VAL A 8 -30.70 -1.01 -2.53
C VAL A 8 -30.63 -2.33 -3.30
N THR A 9 -31.72 -2.77 -3.93
CA THR A 9 -31.71 -4.02 -4.70
C THR A 9 -30.83 -3.93 -5.95
N VAL A 10 -30.87 -2.81 -6.68
CA VAL A 10 -29.97 -2.57 -7.83
C VAL A 10 -28.52 -2.51 -7.37
N CYS A 11 -28.22 -1.81 -6.27
CA CYS A 11 -26.88 -1.74 -5.70
C CYS A 11 -26.34 -3.13 -5.33
N LEU A 12 -27.13 -3.94 -4.61
CA LEU A 12 -26.73 -5.29 -4.24
C LEU A 12 -26.55 -6.21 -5.47
N LEU A 13 -27.36 -6.03 -6.51
CA LEU A 13 -27.23 -6.78 -7.76
C LEU A 13 -25.92 -6.42 -8.48
N LEU A 14 -25.58 -5.13 -8.57
CA LEU A 14 -24.32 -4.68 -9.15
C LEU A 14 -23.11 -5.18 -8.35
N VAL A 15 -23.17 -5.17 -7.01
CA VAL A 15 -22.10 -5.70 -6.15
C VAL A 15 -21.93 -7.20 -6.34
N SER A 16 -23.01 -7.97 -6.34
CA SER A 16 -22.94 -9.43 -6.53
C SER A 16 -22.47 -9.81 -7.94
N ALA A 17 -22.91 -9.11 -8.98
CA ALA A 17 -22.41 -9.27 -10.34
C ALA A 17 -20.90 -8.96 -10.44
N SER A 18 -20.44 -7.90 -9.78
CA SER A 18 -19.02 -7.52 -9.75
C SER A 18 -18.16 -8.58 -9.06
N ILE A 19 -18.61 -9.12 -7.92
CA ILE A 19 -17.93 -10.23 -7.24
C ILE A 19 -17.85 -11.46 -8.16
N GLY A 20 -18.95 -11.79 -8.85
CA GLY A 20 -18.98 -12.90 -9.82
C GLY A 20 -17.96 -12.71 -10.96
N LEU A 21 -17.84 -11.49 -11.49
CA LEU A 21 -16.85 -11.18 -12.52
C LEU A 21 -15.41 -11.32 -12.01
N VAL A 22 -15.13 -10.85 -10.78
CA VAL A 22 -13.78 -10.99 -10.17
C VAL A 22 -13.41 -12.46 -10.00
N VAL A 23 -14.32 -13.27 -9.44
CA VAL A 23 -14.06 -14.71 -9.20
C VAL A 23 -13.90 -15.49 -10.49
N THR A 24 -14.68 -15.17 -11.53
CA THR A 24 -14.59 -15.86 -12.82
C THR A 24 -13.39 -15.42 -13.65
N ALA A 25 -12.95 -14.16 -13.52
CA ALA A 25 -11.71 -13.67 -14.13
C ALA A 25 -10.47 -14.37 -13.54
N ASP A 26 -10.45 -14.61 -12.23
CA ASP A 26 -9.38 -15.36 -11.56
C ASP A 26 -9.36 -16.84 -11.99
N ALA A 27 -10.53 -17.46 -12.18
CA ALA A 27 -10.65 -18.83 -12.67
C ALA A 27 -10.30 -19.02 -14.15
N GLY A 28 -10.43 -17.97 -14.97
CA GLY A 28 -10.05 -17.95 -16.40
C GLY A 28 -8.61 -17.52 -16.64
N ALA A 29 -7.96 -16.93 -15.64
CA ALA A 29 -6.51 -16.78 -15.61
C ALA A 29 -5.91 -18.15 -15.28
N ASP A 30 -5.80 -19.00 -16.31
CA ASP A 30 -4.82 -20.08 -16.30
C ASP A 30 -3.50 -19.47 -15.83
N THR A 31 -3.16 -19.73 -14.58
CA THR A 31 -1.85 -19.41 -14.03
C THR A 31 -0.90 -20.32 -14.79
N GLY A 32 -0.39 -19.81 -15.91
CA GLY A 32 0.63 -20.42 -16.74
C GLY A 32 1.90 -20.59 -15.92
N LEU A 33 1.89 -21.56 -15.00
CA LEU A 33 3.02 -22.06 -14.23
C LEU A 33 3.87 -22.96 -15.14
N GLY A 34 4.20 -22.44 -16.32
CA GLY A 34 5.03 -23.05 -17.34
C GLY A 34 6.13 -22.08 -17.73
N GLY A 35 7.19 -22.04 -16.92
CA GLY A 35 8.58 -21.78 -17.33
C GLY A 35 8.99 -20.46 -17.99
N ASP A 36 8.08 -19.63 -18.52
CA ASP A 36 8.44 -18.45 -19.32
C ASP A 36 7.30 -17.42 -19.40
N ALA A 37 6.44 -17.37 -18.37
CA ALA A 37 5.39 -16.36 -18.27
C ALA A 37 6.06 -14.98 -18.08
N ALA A 38 6.15 -14.22 -19.18
CA ALA A 38 6.60 -12.84 -19.15
C ALA A 38 5.79 -12.07 -18.09
N VAL A 39 6.51 -11.30 -17.26
CA VAL A 39 5.87 -10.43 -16.27
C VAL A 39 4.92 -9.48 -17.00
N ASP A 40 3.63 -9.52 -16.65
CA ASP A 40 2.64 -8.56 -17.14
C ASP A 40 2.85 -7.19 -16.49
N ALA A 41 3.82 -6.44 -17.05
CA ALA A 41 4.19 -5.13 -16.53
C ALA A 41 3.04 -4.11 -16.64
N ASP A 42 2.22 -4.20 -17.68
CA ASP A 42 1.07 -3.31 -17.89
C ASP A 42 -0.04 -3.61 -16.88
N GLY A 43 -0.32 -4.89 -16.62
CA GLY A 43 -1.22 -5.31 -15.55
C GLY A 43 -0.75 -4.81 -14.18
N VAL A 44 0.53 -4.99 -13.85
CA VAL A 44 1.12 -4.50 -12.60
C VAL A 44 1.03 -2.96 -12.50
N ALA A 45 1.35 -2.24 -13.58
CA ALA A 45 1.25 -0.78 -13.60
C ALA A 45 -0.20 -0.31 -13.42
N SER A 46 -1.16 -0.98 -14.05
CA SER A 46 -2.59 -0.72 -13.88
C SER A 46 -3.05 -0.96 -12.45
N SER A 47 -2.65 -2.09 -11.84
CA SER A 47 -2.92 -2.38 -10.43
C SER A 47 -2.32 -1.34 -9.48
N LEU A 48 -1.09 -0.89 -9.73
CA LEU A 48 -0.46 0.17 -8.93
C LEU A 48 -1.14 1.53 -9.08
N ALA A 49 -1.60 1.86 -10.29
CA ALA A 49 -2.24 3.15 -10.59
C ALA A 49 -3.67 3.23 -10.02
N THR A 50 -4.42 2.12 -10.07
CA THR A 50 -5.83 2.07 -9.68
C THR A 50 -6.05 1.56 -8.26
N GLY A 51 -5.13 0.75 -7.74
CA GLY A 51 -5.19 0.23 -6.38
C GLY A 51 -5.03 1.34 -5.35
N THR A 52 -5.79 1.23 -4.26
CA THR A 52 -5.71 2.14 -3.11
C THR A 52 -5.45 1.36 -1.84
N ALA A 53 -4.77 1.98 -0.89
CA ALA A 53 -4.53 1.37 0.41
C ALA A 53 -4.50 2.41 1.52
N THR A 54 -4.73 1.91 2.73
CA THR A 54 -4.47 2.61 3.98
C THR A 54 -3.21 2.01 4.61
N VAL A 55 -2.27 2.89 4.99
CA VAL A 55 -1.03 2.56 5.65
C VAL A 55 -1.00 3.25 7.00
N ASN A 56 -0.99 2.45 8.06
CA ASN A 56 -0.73 2.92 9.42
C ASN A 56 0.77 2.81 9.68
N TYR A 57 1.35 3.87 10.24
CA TYR A 57 2.77 3.97 10.49
C TYR A 57 3.07 4.89 11.67
N SER A 58 4.20 4.65 12.30
CA SER A 58 4.70 5.51 13.38
C SER A 58 5.81 6.44 12.86
N LEU A 59 5.89 7.66 13.39
CA LEU A 59 7.03 8.54 13.14
C LEU A 59 8.26 8.06 13.93
N ALA A 60 9.43 8.08 13.30
CA ALA A 60 10.64 7.51 13.89
C ALA A 60 11.27 8.34 15.04
N PRO A 61 12.00 7.69 15.99
CA PRO A 61 12.21 6.24 16.06
C PRO A 61 10.89 5.64 16.52
N GLY A 62 10.28 4.76 15.73
CA GLY A 62 8.93 4.28 16.02
C GLY A 62 8.88 3.75 17.44
N VAL A 63 7.71 3.67 18.05
CA VAL A 63 7.54 3.22 19.44
C VAL A 63 8.33 1.94 19.78
N ASP A 64 8.55 1.06 18.80
CA ASP A 64 9.33 -0.19 18.92
C ASP A 64 10.87 0.00 18.92
N ALA A 65 11.38 1.14 18.43
CA ALA A 65 12.79 1.46 18.25
C ALA A 65 13.26 2.65 19.09
N ALA A 66 12.34 3.35 19.76
CA ALA A 66 12.69 4.37 20.75
C ALA A 66 13.30 3.69 21.98
N ASP A 67 14.37 4.29 22.53
CA ASP A 67 14.86 3.88 23.85
C ASP A 67 13.74 4.15 24.87
N PRO A 68 13.31 3.16 25.67
CA PRO A 68 12.26 3.36 26.66
C PRO A 68 12.56 4.53 27.62
N SER A 69 13.83 4.86 27.86
CA SER A 69 14.20 6.03 28.68
C SER A 69 13.80 7.38 28.06
N LEU A 70 13.57 7.45 26.75
CA LEU A 70 13.08 8.65 26.04
C LEU A 70 11.55 8.78 26.11
N LEU A 71 10.85 7.71 26.51
CA LEU A 71 9.39 7.67 26.67
C LEU A 71 8.96 7.91 28.13
N ASP A 72 9.85 7.63 29.10
CA ASP A 72 9.52 7.66 30.54
C ASP A 72 9.80 9.01 31.25
N ALA A 73 10.50 9.95 30.63
CA ALA A 73 10.82 11.26 31.22
C ALA A 73 10.22 12.40 30.37
N ASP A 74 8.98 12.80 30.69
CA ASP A 74 8.19 13.81 29.95
C ASP A 74 8.03 13.52 28.44
N GLY A 75 8.15 12.24 28.06
CA GLY A 75 8.24 11.75 26.68
C GLY A 75 6.93 11.83 25.89
N VAL A 76 7.06 12.03 24.58
CA VAL A 76 5.95 12.06 23.61
C VAL A 76 5.10 10.80 23.75
N ASP A 77 3.77 10.95 23.91
CA ASP A 77 2.87 9.79 23.96
C ASP A 77 3.05 9.00 22.65
N PRO A 78 3.31 7.67 22.70
CA PRO A 78 3.46 6.85 21.50
C PRO A 78 2.30 7.02 20.49
N ARG A 79 1.09 7.30 20.97
CA ARG A 79 -0.09 7.56 20.13
C ARG A 79 0.01 8.87 19.35
N GLU A 80 0.76 9.85 19.85
CA GLU A 80 1.02 11.10 19.15
C GLU A 80 1.95 10.92 17.95
N LEU A 81 2.72 9.83 17.91
CA LEU A 81 3.60 9.45 16.80
C LEU A 81 2.89 8.60 15.74
N GLU A 82 1.76 7.98 16.08
CA GLU A 82 0.96 7.20 15.14
C GLU A 82 0.31 8.08 14.09
N ARG A 83 0.39 7.62 12.83
CA ARG A 83 -0.12 8.31 11.67
C ARG A 83 -0.78 7.31 10.72
N THR A 84 -1.75 7.82 9.98
CA THR A 84 -2.42 7.09 8.91
C THR A 84 -2.25 7.85 7.61
N ALA A 85 -1.93 7.13 6.54
CA ALA A 85 -1.96 7.65 5.19
C ALA A 85 -2.87 6.78 4.32
N HIS A 86 -3.76 7.42 3.57
CA HIS A 86 -4.59 6.77 2.57
C HIS A 86 -4.26 7.37 1.20
N GLY A 87 -4.28 6.54 0.15
CA GLY A 87 -4.06 6.98 -1.21
C GLY A 87 -3.89 5.83 -2.19
N SER A 88 -3.58 6.16 -3.44
CA SER A 88 -3.22 5.16 -4.44
C SER A 88 -1.90 4.47 -4.09
N LEU A 89 -1.73 3.21 -4.50
CA LEU A 89 -0.47 2.46 -4.28
C LEU A 89 0.72 3.21 -4.90
N ALA A 90 0.57 3.70 -6.13
CA ALA A 90 1.57 4.55 -6.79
C ALA A 90 1.88 5.83 -5.99
N GLY A 91 0.86 6.52 -5.47
CA GLY A 91 1.04 7.74 -4.66
C GLY A 91 1.72 7.49 -3.31
N LEU A 92 1.40 6.36 -2.67
CA LEU A 92 2.06 5.93 -1.43
C LEU A 92 3.53 5.58 -1.68
N LEU A 93 3.84 4.88 -2.78
CA LEU A 93 5.22 4.60 -3.18
C LEU A 93 6.03 5.86 -3.50
N ALA A 94 5.45 6.81 -4.24
CA ALA A 94 6.08 8.09 -4.53
C ALA A 94 6.40 8.87 -3.24
N ARG A 95 5.44 8.93 -2.31
CA ARG A 95 5.65 9.56 -1.00
C ARG A 95 6.70 8.82 -0.17
N ALA A 96 6.79 7.50 -0.27
CA ALA A 96 7.79 6.69 0.42
C ALA A 96 9.21 6.93 -0.15
N ALA A 97 9.33 7.08 -1.47
CA ALA A 97 10.59 7.43 -2.14
C ALA A 97 11.07 8.84 -1.73
N LEU A 98 10.17 9.83 -1.70
CA LEU A 98 10.49 11.18 -1.24
C LEU A 98 10.86 11.23 0.26
N GLY A 99 10.33 10.30 1.05
CA GLY A 99 10.70 10.15 2.46
C GLY A 99 12.12 9.60 2.69
N ALA A 100 12.79 9.13 1.65
CA ALA A 100 14.13 8.53 1.71
C ALA A 100 15.23 9.43 1.10
N VAL A 101 14.94 10.71 0.87
CA VAL A 101 15.88 11.67 0.29
C VAL A 101 17.17 11.73 1.09
N THR A 102 18.28 11.76 0.35
CA THR A 102 19.64 11.89 0.89
C THR A 102 20.32 13.16 0.37
N VAL A 103 21.10 13.80 1.22
CA VAL A 103 22.05 14.86 0.86
C VAL A 103 23.44 14.36 1.26
N ASP A 104 24.39 14.40 0.35
CA ASP A 104 25.76 13.86 0.55
C ASP A 104 25.79 12.41 1.05
N GLY A 105 24.85 11.58 0.57
CA GLY A 105 24.71 10.18 0.97
C GLY A 105 24.06 9.96 2.36
N ALA A 106 23.77 11.02 3.11
CA ALA A 106 23.10 10.96 4.40
C ALA A 106 21.59 11.20 4.26
N ARG A 107 20.75 10.39 4.92
CA ARG A 107 19.30 10.62 4.95
C ARG A 107 19.00 11.96 5.62
N VAL A 108 18.18 12.80 4.95
CA VAL A 108 17.71 14.09 5.51
C VAL A 108 16.89 13.87 6.78
N THR A 109 16.10 12.80 6.81
CA THR A 109 15.37 12.38 8.01
C THR A 109 15.12 10.87 8.00
N ARG A 110 14.96 10.29 9.20
CA ARG A 110 14.50 8.90 9.39
C ARG A 110 13.04 8.81 9.83
N ALA A 111 12.36 9.93 10.04
CA ALA A 111 11.01 10.00 10.59
C ALA A 111 9.98 9.14 9.84
N ARG A 112 10.20 8.86 8.55
CA ARG A 112 9.29 8.07 7.69
C ARG A 112 9.79 6.66 7.37
N ASP A 113 10.76 6.13 8.12
CA ASP A 113 11.27 4.78 7.88
C ASP A 113 10.18 3.70 8.03
N ASP A 114 9.32 3.82 9.05
CA ASP A 114 8.20 2.88 9.21
C ASP A 114 7.17 3.05 8.10
N PHE A 115 6.85 4.29 7.69
CA PHE A 115 5.98 4.53 6.53
C PHE A 115 6.48 3.77 5.29
N ARG A 116 7.78 3.89 4.96
CA ARG A 116 8.38 3.20 3.82
C ARG A 116 8.28 1.68 3.95
N LYS A 117 8.60 1.14 5.13
CA LYS A 117 8.51 -0.31 5.40
C LYS A 117 7.09 -0.82 5.25
N ARG A 118 6.12 -0.13 5.85
CA ARG A 118 4.69 -0.49 5.82
C ARG A 118 4.10 -0.36 4.42
N THR A 119 4.44 0.69 3.67
CA THR A 119 4.05 0.84 2.26
C THR A 119 4.59 -0.29 1.40
N ALA A 120 5.87 -0.66 1.54
CA ALA A 120 6.45 -1.76 0.77
C ALA A 120 5.75 -3.09 1.06
N ALA A 121 5.51 -3.40 2.35
CA ALA A 121 4.77 -4.59 2.75
C ALA A 121 3.34 -4.59 2.21
N ARG A 122 2.66 -3.44 2.24
CA ARG A 122 1.30 -3.30 1.72
C ARG A 122 1.22 -3.50 0.21
N VAL A 123 2.12 -2.89 -0.56
CA VAL A 123 2.18 -3.07 -2.02
C VAL A 123 2.46 -4.53 -2.37
N ALA A 124 3.41 -5.17 -1.67
CA ALA A 124 3.71 -6.58 -1.89
C ALA A 124 2.51 -7.51 -1.60
N SER A 125 1.63 -7.14 -0.66
CA SER A 125 0.40 -7.90 -0.36
C SER A 125 -0.72 -7.70 -1.37
N GLU A 126 -0.72 -6.60 -2.12
CA GLU A 126 -1.79 -6.23 -3.06
C GLU A 126 -1.48 -6.63 -4.51
N LEU A 127 -0.20 -6.89 -4.83
CA LEU A 127 0.18 -7.32 -6.17
C LEU A 127 0.01 -8.84 -6.33
N PRO A 128 -0.62 -9.30 -7.43
CA PRO A 128 -0.74 -10.73 -7.73
C PRO A 128 0.66 -11.37 -7.85
N THR A 129 0.82 -12.58 -7.30
CA THR A 129 2.08 -13.04 -6.73
C THR A 129 3.05 -13.73 -7.69
N ARG A 130 4.35 -13.66 -7.29
CA ARG A 130 5.60 -14.32 -7.74
C ARG A 130 6.30 -13.71 -8.97
N GLY A 131 7.52 -13.22 -8.73
CA GLY A 131 8.47 -12.79 -9.77
C GLY A 131 8.59 -11.28 -9.98
N VAL A 132 7.74 -10.47 -9.36
CA VAL A 132 7.71 -9.01 -9.56
C VAL A 132 8.29 -8.29 -8.34
N SER A 133 9.29 -7.43 -8.58
CA SER A 133 9.80 -6.48 -7.60
C SER A 133 9.56 -5.06 -8.09
N VAL A 134 8.89 -4.24 -7.29
CA VAL A 134 8.68 -2.82 -7.60
C VAL A 134 9.75 -1.99 -6.91
N ALA A 135 10.55 -1.28 -7.71
CA ALA A 135 11.52 -0.31 -7.23
C ALA A 135 11.07 1.09 -7.64
N VAL A 136 11.15 2.05 -6.71
CA VAL A 136 10.83 3.46 -6.96
C VAL A 136 12.00 4.30 -6.52
N SER A 137 12.57 5.05 -7.46
CA SER A 137 13.63 6.01 -7.23
C SER A 137 13.13 7.42 -7.54
N TRP A 138 13.56 8.39 -6.72
CA TRP A 138 13.36 9.80 -6.98
C TRP A 138 14.72 10.45 -7.28
N THR A 139 14.74 11.35 -8.25
CA THR A 139 15.92 12.16 -8.61
C THR A 139 15.52 13.64 -8.62
N PRO A 140 16.32 14.53 -8.01
CA PRO A 140 16.10 15.98 -8.04
C PRO A 140 16.25 16.59 -9.44
#